data_AF-A0A151WLJ2-F1
#
_entry.id   AF-A0A151WLJ2-F1
#
_cell.length_a   1.000
_cell.length_b   1.000
_cell.length_c   1.000
_cell.angle_alpha   90.00
_cell.angle_beta   90.00
_cell.angle_gamma   90.00
#
_symmetry.space_group_name_H-M   'P 1'
#
loop_
_entity.id
_entity.type
_entity.pdbx_description
1 polymer ?
#
loop_
_entity_poly.entity_id
_entity_poly.type
_entity_poly.pdbx_seq_one_letter_code
_entity_poly.pdbx_strand_id
1 'polypeptide(L)'
;MSQMLNETLQIKNRSFTPLTETIQKFSNENINIAKNIKVPTCYWFTNISDTFMMWTCWSNDLLYILRRVIITINMEVKVFIGDKEISFDIKMIHYISEIEQILKKLQTMFPCERINDENRVTKCQGFVIKSEYRVGQTLKCLTCTKSRKMLLRKSYNLTPIQKLRKKNEILKGLNLNCKRREKRLREKVHITSFFKIQIIYIYWN
;
A
#
# COMPACT_ATOMS: atom_id res chain seq x y z
N MET A 1 26.69 -3.97 -36.94
CA MET A 1 25.73 -3.65 -35.87
C MET A 1 24.51 -2.94 -36.45
N SER A 2 23.46 -3.65 -36.88
CA SER A 2 22.14 -3.05 -37.14
C SER A 2 21.10 -4.14 -37.42
N GLN A 3 20.65 -4.86 -36.40
CA GLN A 3 19.53 -5.82 -36.55
C GLN A 3 18.50 -5.80 -35.41
N MET A 4 18.65 -4.98 -34.36
CA MET A 4 17.72 -4.98 -33.22
C MET A 4 16.53 -4.00 -33.31
N LEU A 5 16.41 -3.19 -34.37
CA LEU A 5 15.37 -2.15 -34.46
C LEU A 5 14.04 -2.61 -35.10
N ASN A 6 14.05 -3.70 -35.88
CA ASN A 6 12.85 -4.11 -36.64
C ASN A 6 11.86 -4.98 -35.85
N GLU A 7 12.32 -5.79 -34.89
CA GLU A 7 11.42 -6.68 -34.12
C GLU A 7 10.47 -5.90 -33.21
N THR A 8 10.95 -4.79 -32.62
CA THR A 8 10.17 -3.97 -31.68
C THR A 8 9.00 -3.26 -32.37
N LEU A 9 9.14 -2.92 -33.66
CA LEU A 9 8.09 -2.27 -34.45
C LEU A 9 7.01 -3.27 -34.91
N GLN A 10 7.38 -4.52 -35.20
CA GLN A 10 6.42 -5.54 -35.64
C GLN A 10 5.47 -6.00 -34.53
N ILE A 11 5.91 -6.00 -33.27
CA ILE A 11 5.05 -6.38 -32.13
C ILE A 11 3.96 -5.33 -31.87
N LYS A 12 4.26 -4.04 -32.10
CA LYS A 12 3.33 -2.92 -31.78
C LYS A 12 2.02 -2.94 -32.57
N ASN A 13 2.00 -3.54 -33.77
CA ASN A 13 0.87 -3.48 -34.69
C ASN A 13 0.07 -4.79 -34.77
N ARG A 14 0.38 -5.79 -33.94
CA ARG A 14 -0.38 -7.05 -33.94
C ARG A 14 -1.69 -6.87 -33.17
N SER A 15 -2.79 -7.22 -33.83
CA SER A 15 -4.13 -7.21 -33.25
C SER A 15 -4.45 -8.55 -32.59
N PHE A 16 -5.31 -8.52 -31.58
CA PHE A 16 -5.96 -9.71 -31.08
C PHE A 16 -7.28 -9.91 -31.84
N THR A 17 -7.46 -11.07 -32.47
CA THR A 17 -8.73 -11.44 -33.11
C THR A 17 -9.68 -12.08 -32.09
N PRO A 18 -10.90 -11.54 -31.87
CA PRO A 18 -11.93 -12.21 -31.08
C PRO A 18 -12.39 -13.49 -31.79
N LEU A 19 -12.47 -14.61 -31.07
CA LEU A 19 -12.89 -15.91 -31.62
C LEU A 19 -14.40 -16.12 -31.50
N THR A 20 -15.01 -16.51 -32.62
CA THR A 20 -16.39 -16.98 -32.75
C THR A 20 -16.55 -18.41 -32.22
N GLU A 21 -17.37 -18.54 -31.17
CA GLU A 21 -18.19 -19.70 -30.77
C GLU A 21 -17.74 -21.12 -31.17
N THR A 22 -16.67 -21.64 -30.55
CA THR A 22 -16.57 -23.06 -30.12
C THR A 22 -15.35 -23.22 -29.23
N ILE A 23 -15.57 -23.35 -27.91
CA ILE A 23 -14.54 -23.38 -26.85
C ILE A 23 -13.56 -22.19 -26.99
N GLN A 24 -14.00 -21.00 -26.55
CA GLN A 24 -13.16 -19.80 -26.58
C GLN A 24 -11.91 -20.01 -25.72
N LYS A 25 -10.79 -20.24 -26.39
CA LYS A 25 -9.45 -20.28 -25.83
C LYS A 25 -8.57 -19.33 -26.61
N PHE A 26 -7.56 -18.79 -25.97
CA PHE A 26 -6.53 -18.05 -26.68
C PHE A 26 -5.77 -18.97 -27.65
N SER A 27 -5.47 -18.45 -28.84
CA SER A 27 -4.57 -19.13 -29.77
C SER A 27 -3.16 -19.22 -29.17
N ASN A 28 -2.40 -20.25 -29.55
CA ASN A 28 -1.00 -20.40 -29.15
C ASN A 28 -0.15 -19.17 -29.56
N GLU A 29 -0.49 -18.54 -30.68
CA GLU A 29 0.17 -17.31 -31.12
C GLU A 29 -0.09 -16.16 -30.14
N ASN A 30 -1.34 -15.94 -29.74
CA ASN A 30 -1.71 -14.90 -28.76
C ASN A 30 -1.01 -15.14 -27.41
N ILE A 31 -0.94 -16.40 -26.97
CA ILE A 31 -0.22 -16.79 -25.75
C ILE A 31 1.27 -16.46 -25.85
N ASN A 32 1.91 -16.82 -26.97
CA ASN A 32 3.33 -16.56 -27.18
C ASN A 32 3.65 -15.07 -27.25
N ILE A 33 2.80 -14.30 -27.92
CA ILE A 33 2.89 -12.84 -27.95
C ILE A 33 2.80 -12.28 -26.52
N ALA A 34 1.80 -12.68 -25.74
CA ALA A 34 1.57 -12.18 -24.39
C ALA A 34 2.73 -12.50 -23.43
N LYS A 35 3.34 -13.69 -23.56
CA LYS A 35 4.55 -14.07 -22.81
C LYS A 35 5.75 -13.15 -23.08
N ASN A 36 5.83 -12.59 -24.28
CA ASN A 36 6.94 -11.75 -24.72
C ASN A 36 6.73 -10.24 -24.43
N ILE A 37 5.58 -9.84 -23.86
CA ILE A 37 5.32 -8.44 -23.50
C ILE A 37 6.31 -8.00 -22.42
N LYS A 38 6.98 -6.86 -22.67
CA LYS A 38 7.93 -6.29 -21.71
C LYS A 38 7.19 -5.68 -20.52
N VAL A 39 7.40 -6.26 -19.35
CA VAL A 39 6.86 -5.74 -18.09
C VAL A 39 7.80 -4.68 -17.49
N PRO A 40 7.27 -3.58 -16.93
CA PRO A 40 8.08 -2.39 -16.75
C PRO A 40 8.86 -2.30 -15.41
N THR A 41 8.86 -3.33 -14.54
CA THR A 41 9.71 -3.43 -13.31
C THR A 41 10.02 -4.88 -12.92
N CYS A 42 10.93 -5.07 -11.96
CA CYS A 42 11.10 -6.32 -11.20
C CYS A 42 9.82 -6.65 -10.40
N TYR A 43 9.56 -7.94 -10.14
CA TYR A 43 8.39 -8.52 -9.42
C TYR A 43 7.06 -8.60 -10.17
N TRP A 44 7.07 -8.42 -11.50
CA TRP A 44 5.94 -8.85 -12.33
C TRP A 44 6.05 -10.32 -12.69
N PHE A 45 4.95 -11.04 -12.52
CA PHE A 45 4.80 -12.43 -12.90
C PHE A 45 3.66 -12.56 -13.90
N THR A 46 3.92 -13.31 -14.96
CA THR A 46 2.96 -13.57 -16.02
C THR A 46 2.40 -14.97 -15.83
N ASN A 47 1.08 -15.08 -15.73
CA ASN A 47 0.36 -16.33 -15.69
C ASN A 47 -0.64 -16.33 -16.84
N ILE A 48 -0.40 -17.18 -17.83
CA ILE A 48 -1.23 -17.29 -19.02
C ILE A 48 -1.79 -18.71 -19.07
N SER A 49 -3.11 -18.78 -19.17
CA SER A 49 -3.86 -19.99 -19.43
C SER A 49 -4.61 -19.84 -20.76
N ASP A 50 -5.27 -20.92 -21.16
CA ASP A 50 -6.15 -20.90 -22.32
C ASP A 50 -7.31 -19.91 -22.17
N THR A 51 -7.69 -19.55 -20.94
CA THR A 51 -8.92 -18.79 -20.64
C THR A 51 -8.69 -17.35 -20.18
N PHE A 52 -7.48 -17.05 -19.71
CA PHE A 52 -7.10 -15.71 -19.28
C PHE A 52 -5.59 -15.48 -19.42
N MET A 53 -5.22 -14.23 -19.61
CA MET A 53 -3.85 -13.75 -19.48
C MET A 53 -3.78 -12.84 -18.26
N MET A 54 -2.83 -13.09 -17.37
CA MET A 54 -2.71 -12.35 -16.13
C MET A 54 -1.28 -11.87 -15.90
N TRP A 55 -1.14 -10.59 -15.56
CA TRP A 55 0.10 -10.00 -15.08
C TRP A 55 -0.10 -9.57 -13.63
N THR A 56 0.72 -10.09 -12.73
CA THR A 56 0.65 -9.81 -11.29
C THR A 56 1.94 -9.16 -10.82
N CYS A 57 1.83 -8.00 -10.20
CA CYS A 57 2.94 -7.29 -9.57
C CYS A 57 2.88 -7.53 -8.06
N TRP A 58 3.94 -8.11 -7.51
CA TRP A 58 4.07 -8.35 -6.07
C TRP A 58 4.82 -7.20 -5.40
N SER A 59 4.62 -7.08 -4.09
CA SER A 59 5.47 -6.28 -3.23
C SER A 59 6.91 -6.80 -3.24
N ASN A 60 7.87 -5.93 -2.88
CA ASN A 60 9.29 -6.29 -2.90
C ASN A 60 9.64 -7.45 -1.96
N ASP A 61 8.86 -7.63 -0.88
CA ASP A 61 8.95 -8.72 0.08
C ASP A 61 8.12 -9.96 -0.31
N LEU A 62 7.44 -9.92 -1.46
CA LEU A 62 6.57 -10.98 -1.99
C LEU A 62 5.40 -11.39 -1.06
N LEU A 63 5.08 -10.58 -0.05
CA LEU A 63 4.04 -10.91 0.92
C LEU A 63 2.62 -10.61 0.41
N TYR A 64 2.46 -9.64 -0.49
CA TYR A 64 1.16 -9.24 -0.98
C TYR A 64 1.21 -8.75 -2.43
N ILE A 65 0.04 -8.78 -3.08
CA ILE A 65 -0.12 -8.35 -4.46
C ILE A 65 -0.38 -6.85 -4.49
N LEU A 66 0.45 -6.12 -5.22
CA LEU A 66 0.30 -4.69 -5.41
C LEU A 66 -0.70 -4.38 -6.52
N ARG A 67 -0.55 -5.07 -7.66
CA ARG A 67 -1.33 -4.81 -8.88
C ARG A 67 -1.59 -6.11 -9.61
N ARG A 68 -2.73 -6.20 -10.27
CA ARG A 68 -3.05 -7.32 -11.15
C ARG A 68 -3.80 -6.82 -12.37
N VAL A 69 -3.42 -7.30 -13.55
CA VAL A 69 -4.17 -7.12 -14.80
C VAL A 69 -4.59 -8.50 -15.25
N ILE A 70 -5.87 -8.66 -15.55
CA ILE A 70 -6.43 -9.88 -16.10
C ILE A 70 -7.11 -9.51 -17.42
N ILE A 71 -6.77 -10.22 -18.48
CA ILE A 71 -7.44 -10.16 -19.77
C ILE A 71 -8.15 -11.49 -19.96
N THR A 72 -9.47 -11.44 -20.13
CA THR A 72 -10.27 -12.64 -20.39
C THR A 72 -10.24 -13.00 -21.87
N ILE A 73 -10.69 -14.21 -22.22
CA ILE A 73 -10.91 -14.65 -23.61
C ILE A 73 -11.76 -13.69 -24.45
N ASN A 74 -12.66 -12.93 -23.83
CA ASN A 74 -13.48 -11.92 -24.48
C ASN A 74 -12.71 -10.60 -24.70
N MET A 75 -11.40 -10.60 -24.47
CA MET A 75 -10.52 -9.43 -24.46
C MET A 75 -10.91 -8.37 -23.42
N GLU A 76 -11.77 -8.70 -22.46
CA GLU A 76 -12.14 -7.78 -21.38
C GLU A 76 -10.98 -7.62 -20.39
N VAL A 77 -10.72 -6.38 -20.00
CA VAL A 77 -9.68 -6.02 -19.04
C VAL A 77 -10.27 -5.84 -17.66
N LYS A 78 -9.72 -6.56 -16.68
CA LYS A 78 -9.95 -6.33 -15.26
C LYS A 78 -8.64 -5.92 -14.60
N VAL A 79 -8.67 -4.78 -13.91
CA VAL A 79 -7.49 -4.21 -13.25
C VAL A 79 -7.74 -4.13 -11.76
N PHE A 80 -6.80 -4.64 -10.97
CA PHE A 80 -6.83 -4.61 -9.52
C PHE A 80 -5.61 -3.89 -8.97
N ILE A 81 -5.84 -3.13 -7.91
CA ILE A 81 -4.78 -2.52 -7.08
C ILE A 81 -5.02 -2.96 -5.64
N GLY A 82 -4.06 -3.70 -5.09
CA GLY A 82 -4.31 -4.56 -3.93
C GLY A 82 -5.45 -5.53 -4.24
N ASP A 83 -6.41 -5.60 -3.32
CA ASP A 83 -7.59 -6.47 -3.47
C ASP A 83 -8.78 -5.78 -4.14
N LYS A 84 -8.62 -4.53 -4.59
CA LYS A 84 -9.73 -3.74 -5.13
C LYS A 84 -9.68 -3.67 -6.65
N GLU A 85 -10.78 -4.07 -7.29
CA GLU A 85 -11.01 -3.82 -8.72
C GLU A 85 -11.22 -2.33 -8.97
N ILE A 86 -10.53 -1.81 -9.98
CA ILE A 86 -10.60 -0.42 -10.40
C ILE A 86 -11.09 -0.32 -11.83
N SER A 87 -11.90 0.71 -12.11
CA SER A 87 -12.28 1.04 -13.49
C SER A 87 -11.09 1.62 -14.23
N PHE A 88 -10.76 1.08 -15.38
CA PHE A 88 -9.73 1.58 -16.28
C PHE A 88 -10.35 2.10 -17.58
N ASP A 89 -9.68 3.03 -18.26
CA ASP A 89 -10.22 3.67 -19.48
C ASP A 89 -10.36 2.65 -20.62
N ILE A 90 -9.40 1.73 -20.72
CA ILE A 90 -9.40 0.63 -21.69
C ILE A 90 -10.13 -0.55 -21.05
N LYS A 91 -11.32 -0.87 -21.57
CA LYS A 91 -12.16 -1.98 -21.09
C LYS A 91 -11.99 -3.25 -21.93
N MET A 92 -11.67 -3.11 -23.21
CA MET A 92 -11.42 -4.21 -24.14
C MET A 92 -10.08 -3.99 -24.84
N ILE A 93 -9.37 -5.09 -25.11
CA ILE A 93 -8.10 -5.08 -25.83
C ILE A 93 -8.34 -5.42 -27.30
N HIS A 94 -7.85 -4.54 -28.17
CA HIS A 94 -7.75 -4.75 -29.60
C HIS A 94 -6.30 -4.97 -30.03
N TYR A 95 -5.35 -4.31 -29.34
CA TYR A 95 -3.94 -4.31 -29.71
C TYR A 95 -3.03 -4.62 -28.52
N ILE A 96 -1.91 -5.28 -28.76
CA ILE A 96 -0.91 -5.59 -27.71
C ILE A 96 -0.35 -4.32 -27.07
N SER A 97 -0.21 -3.25 -27.86
CA SER A 97 0.27 -1.96 -27.37
C SER A 97 -0.62 -1.37 -26.27
N GLU A 98 -1.90 -1.72 -26.21
CA GLU A 98 -2.81 -1.32 -25.14
C GLU A 98 -2.46 -2.00 -23.82
N ILE A 99 -2.05 -3.27 -23.87
CA ILE A 99 -1.56 -4.01 -22.69
C ILE A 99 -0.31 -3.32 -22.13
N GLU A 100 0.65 -2.97 -22.98
CA GLU A 100 1.85 -2.24 -22.57
C GLU A 100 1.51 -0.88 -21.94
N GLN A 101 0.56 -0.16 -22.52
CA GLN A 101 0.08 1.12 -21.97
C GLN A 101 -0.55 0.95 -20.59
N ILE A 102 -1.40 -0.07 -20.40
CA ILE A 102 -2.01 -0.40 -19.11
C ILE A 102 -0.92 -0.69 -18.07
N LEU A 103 0.01 -1.59 -18.39
CA LEU A 103 1.09 -1.98 -17.49
C LEU A 103 1.96 -0.78 -17.11
N LYS A 104 2.31 0.09 -18.07
CA LYS A 104 3.09 1.30 -17.84
C LYS A 104 2.35 2.30 -16.94
N LYS A 105 1.06 2.53 -17.20
CA LYS A 105 0.23 3.43 -16.38
C LYS A 105 0.05 2.89 -14.97
N LEU A 106 -0.03 1.58 -14.78
CA LEU A 106 -0.13 0.98 -13.44
C LEU A 106 1.12 1.13 -12.59
N GLN A 107 2.30 1.36 -13.19
CA GLN A 107 3.52 1.57 -12.41
C GLN A 107 3.45 2.76 -11.46
N THR A 108 2.70 3.79 -11.85
CA THR A 108 2.54 5.00 -11.06
C THR A 108 1.40 4.86 -10.05
N MET A 109 0.60 3.80 -10.11
CA MET A 109 -0.56 3.60 -9.23
C MET A 109 -0.23 2.68 -8.05
N PHE A 110 -0.58 3.09 -6.84
CA PHE A 110 -0.28 2.35 -5.61
C PHE A 110 -1.55 2.16 -4.77
N PRO A 111 -1.64 1.08 -3.98
CA PRO A 111 -2.78 0.87 -3.10
C PRO A 111 -2.89 2.01 -2.09
N CYS A 112 -4.12 2.46 -1.85
CA CYS A 112 -4.40 3.44 -0.81
C CYS A 112 -4.32 2.75 0.56
N GLU A 113 -3.46 3.24 1.46
CA GLU A 113 -3.16 2.60 2.76
C GLU A 113 -4.39 2.39 3.66
N ARG A 114 -5.46 3.16 3.46
CA ARG A 114 -6.70 3.11 4.27
C ARG A 114 -7.70 2.00 3.92
N ILE A 115 -7.39 1.12 2.97
CA ILE A 115 -8.32 0.02 2.62
C ILE A 115 -8.46 -0.98 3.79
N ASN A 116 -7.44 -1.07 4.65
CA ASN A 116 -7.36 -2.06 5.73
C ASN A 116 -7.76 -1.52 7.11
N ASP A 117 -8.11 -0.24 7.24
CA ASP A 117 -8.62 0.31 8.50
C ASP A 117 -10.11 -0.05 8.67
N GLU A 118 -10.52 -0.48 9.87
CA GLU A 118 -11.93 -0.73 10.24
C GLU A 118 -12.87 0.45 9.88
N ASN A 119 -12.31 1.66 9.81
CA ASN A 119 -12.98 2.87 9.34
C ASN A 119 -12.89 3.03 7.82
N ARG A 120 -13.36 2.03 7.07
CA ARG A 120 -13.39 2.07 5.60
C ARG A 120 -14.18 3.30 5.14
N VAL A 121 -13.49 4.20 4.45
CA VAL A 121 -14.16 5.31 3.77
C VAL A 121 -14.91 4.71 2.59
N THR A 122 -16.24 4.68 2.66
CA THR A 122 -17.13 4.05 1.66
C THR A 122 -16.84 4.49 0.21
N LYS A 123 -16.37 5.73 0.03
CA LYS A 123 -16.01 6.32 -1.29
C LYS A 123 -14.49 6.33 -1.57
N CYS A 124 -13.70 5.47 -0.93
CA CYS A 124 -12.27 5.35 -1.22
C CYS A 124 -12.07 4.84 -2.65
N GLN A 125 -11.21 5.48 -3.44
CA GLN A 125 -10.88 5.03 -4.80
C GLN A 125 -10.10 3.71 -4.79
N GLY A 126 -9.37 3.42 -3.71
CA GLY A 126 -8.54 2.21 -3.56
C GLY A 126 -7.11 2.36 -4.06
N PHE A 127 -6.79 3.44 -4.75
CA PHE A 127 -5.44 3.70 -5.23
C PHE A 127 -5.06 5.18 -5.15
N VAL A 128 -3.78 5.46 -5.37
CA VAL A 128 -3.20 6.80 -5.54
C VAL A 128 -2.18 6.80 -6.67
N ILE A 129 -1.95 7.95 -7.29
CA ILE A 129 -0.95 8.13 -8.35
C ILE A 129 0.28 8.80 -7.75
N LYS A 130 1.43 8.10 -7.78
CA LYS A 130 2.67 8.49 -7.09
C LYS A 130 3.28 9.80 -7.58
N SER A 131 3.02 10.22 -8.83
CA SER A 131 3.49 11.52 -9.35
C SER A 131 3.04 12.71 -8.50
N GLU A 132 2.00 12.52 -7.67
CA GLU A 132 1.43 13.55 -6.81
C GLU A 132 2.02 13.56 -5.38
N TYR A 133 2.88 12.59 -5.01
CA TYR A 133 3.33 12.37 -3.63
C TYR A 133 4.84 12.51 -3.45
N ARG A 134 5.25 13.20 -2.38
CA ARG A 134 6.64 13.31 -1.95
C ARG A 134 7.05 12.10 -1.08
N VAL A 135 8.34 11.78 -1.07
CA VAL A 135 8.92 10.73 -0.21
C VAL A 135 8.54 10.98 1.26
N GLY A 136 8.07 9.95 1.95
CA GLY A 136 7.64 10.01 3.35
C GLY A 136 6.18 10.42 3.57
N GLN A 137 5.43 10.75 2.52
CA GLN A 137 3.98 10.95 2.64
C GLN A 137 3.23 9.61 2.63
N THR A 138 2.21 9.52 3.48
CA THR A 138 1.30 8.37 3.48
C THR A 138 0.41 8.41 2.24
N LEU A 139 0.35 7.29 1.51
CA LEU A 139 -0.30 7.16 0.21
C LEU A 139 -1.83 7.02 0.39
N LYS A 140 -2.54 8.15 0.31
CA LYS A 140 -4.00 8.20 0.57
C LYS A 140 -4.75 8.94 -0.53
N CYS A 141 -5.81 8.32 -1.06
CA CYS A 141 -6.67 9.01 -2.03
C CYS A 141 -7.31 10.28 -1.42
N LEU A 142 -7.74 11.21 -2.27
CA LEU A 142 -8.34 12.48 -1.84
C LEU A 142 -9.50 12.29 -0.86
N THR A 143 -10.35 11.28 -1.08
CA THR A 143 -11.47 10.94 -0.19
C THR A 143 -10.97 10.53 1.21
N CYS A 144 -9.98 9.66 1.27
CA CYS A 144 -9.37 9.21 2.53
C CYS A 144 -8.67 10.37 3.26
N THR A 145 -8.01 11.26 2.53
CA THR A 145 -7.37 12.45 3.07
C THR A 145 -8.40 13.41 3.68
N LYS A 146 -9.53 13.66 3.01
CA LYS A 146 -10.63 14.49 3.53
C LYS A 146 -11.27 13.89 4.78
N SER A 147 -11.58 12.60 4.76
CA SER A 147 -12.14 11.88 5.92
C SER A 147 -11.23 11.98 7.15
N ARG A 148 -9.92 11.77 6.99
CA ARG A 148 -8.95 11.95 8.08
C ARG A 148 -8.95 13.35 8.64
N LYS A 149 -8.95 14.38 7.78
CA LYS A 149 -9.01 15.78 8.24
C LYS A 149 -10.29 16.05 9.03
N MET A 150 -11.42 15.48 8.65
CA MET A 150 -12.67 15.60 9.42
C MET A 150 -12.61 14.90 10.78
N LEU A 151 -12.08 13.67 10.84
CA LEU A 151 -11.90 12.96 12.11
C LEU A 151 -10.98 13.72 13.06
N LEU A 152 -9.87 14.25 12.53
CA LEU A 152 -8.96 15.09 13.31
C LEU A 152 -9.68 16.35 13.80
N ARG A 153 -10.42 17.07 12.95
CA ARG A 153 -11.21 18.24 13.38
C ARG A 153 -12.23 17.91 14.46
N LYS A 154 -12.94 16.78 14.36
CA LYS A 154 -13.86 16.31 15.43
C LYS A 154 -13.11 16.08 16.74
N SER A 155 -11.88 15.55 16.69
CA SER A 155 -11.06 15.38 17.90
C SER A 155 -10.56 16.68 18.53
N TYR A 156 -10.50 17.78 17.76
CA TYR A 156 -10.12 19.11 18.26
C TYR A 156 -11.33 19.92 18.73
N ASN A 157 -12.52 19.68 18.16
CA ASN A 157 -13.78 20.28 18.59
C ASN A 157 -14.38 19.55 19.79
N LEU A 158 -13.58 19.42 20.86
CA LEU A 158 -14.04 18.85 22.12
C LEU A 158 -15.06 19.79 22.77
N THR A 159 -16.15 19.22 23.26
CA THR A 159 -17.09 19.96 24.13
C THR A 159 -16.37 20.45 25.40
N PRO A 160 -16.87 21.50 26.08
CA PRO A 160 -16.25 21.99 27.32
C PRO A 160 -16.01 20.89 28.35
N ILE A 161 -16.95 19.94 28.48
CA ILE A 161 -16.87 18.79 29.39
C ILE A 161 -15.74 17.84 28.98
N GLN A 162 -15.59 17.55 27.69
CA GLN A 162 -14.50 16.69 27.19
C GLN A 162 -13.12 17.36 27.36
N LYS A 163 -13.02 18.68 27.21
CA LYS A 163 -11.79 19.44 27.49
C LYS A 163 -11.39 19.32 28.96
N LEU A 164 -12.35 19.42 29.88
CA LEU A 164 -12.12 19.24 31.31
C LEU A 164 -11.67 17.82 31.64
N ARG A 165 -12.31 16.80 31.09
CA ARG A 165 -11.90 15.39 31.28
C ARG A 165 -10.46 15.14 30.81
N LYS A 166 -10.10 15.64 29.62
CA LYS A 166 -8.75 15.50 29.08
C LYS A 166 -7.69 16.21 29.94
N LYS A 167 -8.00 17.41 30.46
CA LYS A 167 -7.15 18.10 31.44
C LYS A 167 -6.97 17.28 32.72
N ASN A 168 -8.05 16.69 33.24
CA ASN A 168 -7.99 15.85 34.44
C ASN A 168 -7.17 14.58 34.24
N GLU A 169 -7.23 13.95 33.06
CA GLU A 169 -6.37 12.79 32.74
C GLU A 169 -4.89 13.16 32.71
N ILE A 170 -4.54 14.31 32.11
CA ILE A 170 -3.16 14.81 32.10
C ILE A 170 -2.68 15.07 33.53
N LEU A 171 -3.50 15.71 34.37
CA LEU A 171 -3.22 15.94 35.79
C LEU A 171 -3.01 14.64 36.58
N LYS A 172 -3.85 13.62 36.34
CA LYS A 172 -3.67 12.29 36.94
C LYS A 172 -2.34 11.65 36.53
N GLY A 173 -1.97 11.74 35.26
CA GLY A 173 -0.70 11.26 34.74
C GLY A 173 0.51 11.96 35.37
N LEU A 174 0.45 13.30 35.51
CA LEU A 174 1.48 14.07 36.18
C LEU A 174 1.62 13.69 37.66
N ASN A 175 0.50 13.51 38.37
CA ASN A 175 0.50 13.08 39.76
C ASN A 175 1.15 11.69 39.93
N LEU A 176 0.83 10.74 39.05
CA LEU A 176 1.49 9.43 39.03
C LEU A 176 3.00 9.53 38.79
N ASN A 177 3.44 10.41 37.90
CA ASN A 177 4.86 10.65 37.66
C ASN A 177 5.57 11.29 38.86
N CYS A 178 4.93 12.23 39.55
CA CYS A 178 5.43 12.81 40.80
C CYS A 178 5.60 11.72 41.87
N LYS A 179 4.59 10.87 42.09
CA LYS A 179 4.69 9.74 43.05
C LYS A 179 5.81 8.77 42.69
N ARG A 180 5.97 8.43 41.40
CA ARG A 180 7.08 7.58 40.93
C ARG A 180 8.45 8.22 41.15
N ARG A 181 8.56 9.54 40.96
CA ARG A 181 9.80 10.30 41.22
C ARG A 181 10.11 10.31 42.73
N GLU A 182 9.11 10.56 43.55
CA GLU A 182 9.23 10.59 45.01
C GLU A 182 9.68 9.22 45.57
N LYS A 183 9.10 8.13 45.06
CA LYS A 183 9.52 6.76 45.41
C LYS A 183 11.00 6.52 45.08
N ARG A 184 11.44 6.86 43.86
CA ARG A 184 12.86 6.73 43.44
C ARG A 184 13.81 7.56 44.30
N LEU A 185 13.38 8.76 44.73
CA LEU A 185 14.18 9.60 45.61
C LEU A 185 14.30 8.99 47.01
N ARG A 186 13.21 8.48 47.58
CA ARG A 186 13.24 7.75 48.86
C ARG A 186 14.17 6.54 48.80
N GLU A 187 14.08 5.73 47.76
CA GLU A 187 14.95 4.58 47.55
C GLU A 187 16.43 5.00 47.49
N LYS A 188 16.76 6.08 46.76
CA LYS A 188 18.13 6.61 46.70
C LYS A 188 18.63 7.13 48.04
N VAL A 189 17.80 7.84 48.81
CA VAL A 189 18.15 8.32 50.15
C VAL A 189 18.39 7.13 51.10
N HIS A 190 17.53 6.11 51.05
CA HIS A 190 17.67 4.91 51.87
C HIS A 190 18.97 4.13 51.55
N ILE A 191 19.33 4.03 50.27
CA ILE A 191 20.58 3.43 49.83
C ILE A 191 21.78 4.26 50.33
N THR A 192 21.74 5.58 50.20
CA THR A 192 22.84 6.45 50.67
C THR A 192 22.99 6.49 52.19
N SER A 193 21.90 6.38 52.96
CA SER A 193 21.98 6.23 54.41
C SER A 193 22.56 4.87 54.82
N PHE A 194 22.23 3.79 54.10
CA PHE A 194 22.78 2.46 54.34
C PHE A 194 24.31 2.42 54.10
N PHE A 195 24.79 3.03 53.01
CA PHE A 195 26.22 3.14 52.74
C PHE A 195 26.96 4.02 53.74
N LYS A 196 26.36 5.11 54.24
CA LYS A 196 26.97 5.93 55.32
C LYS A 196 27.15 5.13 56.62
N ILE A 197 26.17 4.31 56.98
CA ILE A 197 26.24 3.48 58.20
C ILE A 197 27.29 2.37 58.03
N GLN A 198 27.37 1.72 56.86
CA GLN A 198 28.42 0.73 56.58
C GLN A 198 29.84 1.33 56.59
N ILE A 199 30.03 2.53 56.03
CA ILE A 199 31.33 3.21 56.06
C ILE A 199 31.73 3.53 57.50
N ILE A 200 30.82 4.03 58.35
CA ILE A 200 31.12 4.26 59.77
C ILE A 200 31.51 2.95 60.48
N TYR A 201 30.84 1.84 60.17
CA TYR A 201 31.14 0.53 60.76
C TYR A 201 32.49 -0.06 60.31
N ILE A 202 32.95 0.27 59.10
CA ILE A 202 34.28 -0.14 58.58
C ILE A 202 35.41 0.68 59.20
N TYR A 203 35.17 1.95 59.57
CA TYR A 203 36.18 2.80 60.21
C TYR A 203 36.24 2.66 61.75
N TRP A 204 35.42 1.79 62.34
CA TRP A 204 35.37 1.55 63.78
C TRP A 204 35.76 0.13 64.21
N ASN A 205 36.17 -0.72 63.27
CA ASN A 205 36.93 -1.97 63.51
C ASN A 205 38.32 -1.83 62.89
#